data_AF-A0A074JSB3-F1
#
_entry.id   AF-A0A074JSB3-F1
#
_cell.length_a   1.000
_cell.length_b   1.000
_cell.length_c   1.000
_cell.angle_alpha   90.00
_cell.angle_beta   90.00
_cell.angle_gamma   90.00
#
_symmetry.space_group_name_H-M   'P 1'
#
loop_
_entity.id
_entity.type
_entity.pdbx_description
1 polymer ?
#
loop_
_entity_poly.entity_id
_entity_poly.type
_entity_poly.pdbx_seq_one_letter_code
_entity_poly.pdbx_strand_id
1 'polypeptide(L)' 'MKICATVFTIGWGAALAFGWIALAAPPEEASQMRSITILLAAAGAGAGLWAWLRIRRGC' A
#
# COMPACT_ATOMS: atom_id res chain seq x y z
N MET A 1 20.20 -1.68 5.04
CA MET A 1 19.58 -0.48 4.45
C MET A 1 18.83 -0.72 3.14
N LYS A 2 19.45 -1.31 2.10
CA LYS A 2 18.84 -1.45 0.76
C LYS A 2 17.43 -2.08 0.77
N ILE A 3 17.27 -3.22 1.44
CA ILE A 3 16.00 -3.98 1.45
C ILE A 3 14.87 -3.18 2.11
N CYS A 4 15.13 -2.52 3.23
CA CYS A 4 14.10 -1.76 3.95
C CYS A 4 13.66 -0.52 3.13
N ALA A 5 14.59 0.09 2.38
CA ALA A 5 14.26 1.16 1.44
C ALA A 5 13.41 0.67 0.25
N THR A 6 13.70 -0.51 -0.32
CA THR A 6 12.87 -1.09 -1.39
C THR A 6 11.47 -1.44 -0.91
N VAL A 7 11.34 -2.03 0.28
CA VAL A 7 10.02 -2.36 0.86
C VAL A 7 9.23 -1.08 1.15
N PHE A 8 9.88 -0.02 1.60
CA PHE A 8 9.24 1.27 1.82
C PHE A 8 8.69 1.87 0.52
N THR A 9 9.49 1.91 -0.55
CA THR A 9 9.05 2.50 -1.83
C THR A 9 7.97 1.65 -2.52
N ILE A 10 8.12 0.33 -2.52
CA ILE A 10 7.11 -0.58 -3.09
C ILE A 10 5.82 -0.52 -2.28
N GLY A 11 5.90 -0.52 -0.94
CA GLY A 11 4.73 -0.45 -0.07
C GLY A 11 3.93 0.84 -0.28
N TRP A 12 4.61 1.99 -0.30
CA TRP A 12 3.95 3.27 -0.59
C TRP A 12 3.44 3.39 -2.03
N GLY A 13 4.18 2.85 -3.00
CA GLY A 13 3.73 2.80 -4.39
C GLY A 13 2.45 1.97 -4.56
N ALA A 14 2.39 0.79 -3.95
CA ALA A 14 1.21 -0.05 -3.93
C ALA A 14 0.04 0.64 -3.21
N ALA A 15 0.29 1.27 -2.06
CA ALA A 15 -0.73 1.99 -1.30
C ALA A 15 -1.42 3.08 -2.14
N LEU A 16 -0.63 3.88 -2.87
CA LEU A 16 -1.15 4.95 -3.72
C LEU A 16 -1.82 4.41 -4.97
N ALA A 17 -1.27 3.39 -5.62
CA ALA A 17 -1.87 2.80 -6.82
C ALA A 17 -3.23 2.17 -6.52
N PHE A 18 -3.30 1.28 -5.53
CA PHE A 18 -4.56 0.62 -5.16
C PHE A 18 -5.53 1.56 -4.45
N GLY A 19 -5.02 2.54 -3.69
CA GLY A 19 -5.84 3.59 -3.10
C GLY A 19 -6.52 4.46 -4.16
N TRP A 20 -5.79 4.82 -5.23
CA TRP A 20 -6.37 5.55 -6.35
C TRP A 20 -7.41 4.73 -7.11
N ILE A 21 -7.12 3.45 -7.36
CA ILE A 21 -8.08 2.54 -8.02
C ILE A 21 -9.36 2.40 -7.17
N ALA A 22 -9.24 2.28 -5.84
CA ALA A 22 -10.40 2.21 -4.95
C ALA A 22 -11.23 3.50 -4.90
N LEU A 23 -10.60 4.65 -5.14
CA LEU A 23 -11.24 5.98 -5.21
C LEU A 23 -11.89 6.24 -6.58
N ALA A 24 -11.24 5.80 -7.65
CA ALA A 24 -11.70 5.98 -9.03
C ALA A 24 -12.70 4.91 -9.49
N ALA A 25 -12.93 3.86 -8.68
CA ALA A 25 -13.86 2.79 -9.00
C ALA A 25 -15.30 3.33 -9.11
N PRO A 26 -15.97 3.16 -10.27
CA PRO A 26 -17.35 3.58 -10.45
C PRO A 26 -18.29 2.77 -9.54
N PRO A 27 -19.40 3.37 -9.04
CA PRO A 27 -20.28 2.73 -8.05
C PRO A 27 -21.00 1.48 -8.56
N GLU A 28 -21.01 1.26 -9.87
CA GLU A 28 -21.55 0.09 -10.57
C GLU A 28 -20.61 -1.13 -10.59
N GLU A 29 -19.35 -0.98 -10.18
CA GLU A 29 -18.44 -2.13 -10.06
C GLU A 29 -18.74 -3.01 -8.84
N ALA A 30 -18.43 -4.31 -8.99
CA ALA A 30 -18.58 -5.31 -7.93
C ALA A 30 -17.90 -4.83 -6.63
N SER A 31 -18.68 -4.69 -5.57
CA SER A 31 -18.22 -4.29 -4.23
C SER A 31 -17.05 -5.12 -3.71
N GLN A 32 -16.90 -6.36 -4.20
CA GLN A 32 -15.78 -7.25 -3.94
C GLN A 32 -14.45 -6.75 -4.54
N MET A 33 -14.43 -6.17 -5.75
CA MET A 33 -13.19 -5.62 -6.33
C MET A 33 -12.73 -4.36 -5.59
N ARG A 34 -13.70 -3.53 -5.15
CA ARG A 34 -13.43 -2.35 -4.34
C ARG A 34 -12.88 -2.70 -2.95
N SER A 35 -13.41 -3.72 -2.30
CA SER A 35 -12.90 -4.14 -0.98
C SER A 35 -11.50 -4.74 -1.05
N ILE A 36 -11.18 -5.51 -2.10
CA ILE A 36 -9.84 -6.06 -2.34
C ILE A 36 -8.81 -4.95 -2.59
N THR A 37 -9.15 -3.93 -3.39
CA THR A 37 -8.24 -2.80 -3.66
C THR A 37 -8.00 -1.96 -2.41
N ILE A 38 -9.02 -1.73 -1.58
CA ILE A 38 -8.85 -1.08 -0.27
C ILE A 38 -7.93 -1.91 0.65
N LEU A 39 -8.11 -3.22 0.69
CA LEU A 39 -7.26 -4.13 1.47
C LEU A 39 -5.81 -4.10 1.01
N LEU A 40 -5.56 -4.12 -0.31
CA LEU A 40 -4.22 -4.00 -0.86
C LEU A 40 -3.60 -2.63 -0.57
N ALA A 41 -4.40 -1.56 -0.64
CA ALA A 41 -3.93 -0.22 -0.32
C ALA A 41 -3.51 -0.12 1.16
N ALA A 42 -4.32 -0.67 2.06
CA ALA A 42 -4.03 -0.74 3.49
C ALA A 42 -2.80 -1.62 3.79
N ALA A 43 -2.67 -2.76 3.11
CA ALA A 43 -1.49 -3.63 3.23
C ALA A 43 -0.21 -2.96 2.74
N GLY A 44 -0.27 -2.24 1.61
CA GLY A 44 0.85 -1.43 1.10
C GLY A 44 1.26 -0.33 2.06
N ALA A 45 0.29 0.41 2.61
CA ALA A 45 0.55 1.46 3.60
C ALA A 45 1.14 0.88 4.89
N GLY A 46 0.63 -0.26 5.35
CA GLY A 46 1.15 -0.98 6.52
C GLY A 46 2.58 -1.48 6.32
N ALA A 47 2.88 -2.06 5.15
CA ALA A 47 4.23 -2.52 4.79
C ALA A 47 5.21 -1.34 4.69
N GLY A 48 4.78 -0.22 4.08
CA GLY A 48 5.56 1.02 4.01
C GLY A 48 5.86 1.60 5.39
N LEU A 49 4.85 1.68 6.26
CA LEU A 49 5.02 2.18 7.63
C LEU A 49 5.93 1.27 8.47
N TRP A 50 5.79 -0.05 8.33
CA TRP A 50 6.65 -1.01 9.01
C TRP A 50 8.11 -0.92 8.54
N ALA A 51 8.33 -0.79 7.24
CA ALA A 51 9.65 -0.58 6.67
C ALA A 51 10.29 0.73 7.17
N TRP A 52 9.51 1.80 7.30
CA TRP A 52 9.97 3.06 7.89
C TRP A 52 10.41 2.90 9.34
N LEU A 53 9.61 2.22 10.16
CA LEU A 53 9.98 1.94 11.56
C LEU A 53 11.26 1.10 11.65
N ARG A 54 11.46 0.16 10.72
CA ARG A 54 12.68 -0.65 10.61
C ARG A 54 13.89 0.19 10.19
N ILE A 55 13.74 1.10 9.21
CA ILE A 55 14.80 2.05 8.81
C ILE A 55 15.22 2.90 10.01
N ARG A 56 14.26 3.44 10.78
CA ARG A 56 14.55 4.25 11.97
C ARG A 56 15.26 3.49 13.09
N ARG A 57 15.15 2.16 13.12
CA ARG A 57 15.81 1.29 14.10
C ARG A 57 17.18 0.78 13.64
N GLY A 58 17.68 1.23 12.49
CA GLY A 58 19.00 0.85 12.00
C GLY A 58 19.01 -0.43 11.17
N CYS A 59 17.97 -0.68 10.35
CA CYS A 59 18.23 -1.38 9.09
C CYS A 59 19.44 -0.74 8.39
#